data_AF-A0A8C4USA8-F1
#
_entry.id   AF-A0A8C4USA8-F1
#
_cell.length_a   1.000
_cell.length_b   1.000
_cell.length_c   1.000
_cell.angle_alpha   90.00
_cell.angle_beta   90.00
_cell.angle_gamma   90.00
#
_symmetry.space_group_name_H-M   'P 1'
#
loop_
_entity.id
_entity.type
_entity.pdbx_description
1 polymer ?
#
loop_
_entity_poly.entity_id
_entity_poly.type
_entity_poly.pdbx_seq_one_letter_code
_entity_poly.pdbx_strand_id
1 'polypeptide(L)'
;MDDDDDDIPQLSSHTLAALQEFCLEQQQREGMKTSQGFNQYSIGSIEEDWQLSQFWYSDETASCLANEVVVAAGKGGRIACISAPSVYQKLKEQDGKDFSVCILEYDRRFSVYGEEFIFYDYNHPLNLPENLLPHSFDIVIADPPYLSEECLQKTSETIKYLTKGKILLCTGIIDKNTRPPLSIFFSLSKDKLTQVRKIQTQ
;
A
#
# COMPACT_ATOMS: atom_id res chain seq x y z
N MET A 1 -8.06 -51.02 -32.05
CA MET A 1 -9.05 -50.58 -33.02
C MET A 1 -10.24 -50.05 -32.22
N ASP A 2 -10.38 -48.76 -31.92
CA ASP A 2 -9.58 -47.57 -32.20
C ASP A 2 -9.91 -46.51 -31.13
N ASP A 3 -8.93 -45.63 -30.89
CA ASP A 3 -8.89 -44.54 -29.92
C ASP A 3 -10.06 -43.56 -30.06
N ASP A 4 -10.67 -43.19 -28.91
CA ASP A 4 -11.60 -42.07 -28.77
C ASP A 4 -10.88 -41.02 -27.90
N ASP A 5 -9.79 -40.47 -28.46
CA ASP A 5 -9.01 -39.34 -27.94
C ASP A 5 -8.98 -38.30 -29.06
N ASP A 6 -9.93 -37.36 -29.05
CA ASP A 6 -9.76 -35.99 -29.52
C ASP A 6 -11.11 -35.27 -29.65
N ASP A 7 -11.57 -34.67 -28.55
CA ASP A 7 -12.39 -33.45 -28.61
C ASP A 7 -11.92 -32.48 -27.52
N ILE A 8 -10.60 -32.27 -27.48
CA ILE A 8 -10.01 -31.15 -26.74
C ILE A 8 -10.28 -29.89 -27.57
N PRO A 9 -11.04 -28.90 -27.06
CA PRO A 9 -11.28 -27.66 -27.80
C PRO A 9 -9.96 -26.95 -28.07
N GLN A 10 -9.56 -26.91 -29.34
CA GLN A 10 -8.38 -26.18 -29.78
C GLN A 10 -8.72 -24.70 -29.99
N LEU A 11 -7.86 -23.83 -29.45
CA LEU A 11 -7.97 -22.39 -29.65
C LEU A 11 -7.86 -22.07 -31.15
N SER A 12 -8.70 -21.16 -31.64
CA SER A 12 -8.61 -20.70 -33.02
C SER A 12 -7.24 -20.10 -33.30
N SER A 13 -6.73 -20.24 -34.53
CA SER A 13 -5.45 -19.67 -34.95
C SER A 13 -5.36 -18.16 -34.68
N HIS A 14 -6.48 -17.46 -34.82
CA HIS A 14 -6.59 -16.03 -34.51
C HIS A 14 -6.46 -15.75 -33.01
N THR A 15 -7.06 -16.58 -32.15
CA THR A 15 -6.94 -16.43 -30.68
C THR A 15 -5.52 -16.73 -30.21
N LEU A 16 -4.87 -17.76 -30.76
CA LEU A 16 -3.48 -18.07 -30.45
C LEU A 16 -2.54 -16.95 -30.88
N ALA A 17 -2.73 -16.37 -32.06
CA ALA A 17 -1.94 -15.24 -32.54
C ALA A 17 -2.08 -14.02 -31.62
N ALA A 18 -3.32 -13.69 -31.22
CA ALA A 18 -3.57 -12.57 -30.30
C ALA A 18 -2.94 -12.79 -28.91
N LEU A 19 -2.97 -14.03 -28.40
CA LEU A 19 -2.31 -14.37 -27.14
C LEU A 19 -0.78 -14.29 -27.23
N GLN A 20 -0.20 -14.75 -28.33
CA GLN A 20 1.24 -14.67 -28.58
C GLN A 20 1.70 -13.21 -28.69
N GLU A 21 0.95 -12.38 -29.42
CA GLU A 21 1.20 -10.94 -29.53
C GLU A 21 1.12 -10.25 -28.17
N PHE A 22 0.09 -10.55 -27.38
CA PHE A 22 -0.02 -10.05 -26.01
C PHE A 22 1.15 -10.49 -25.12
N CYS A 23 1.55 -11.77 -25.17
CA CYS A 23 2.71 -12.27 -24.41
C CYS A 23 4.02 -11.59 -24.83
N LEU A 24 4.21 -11.34 -26.12
CA LEU A 24 5.37 -10.62 -26.65
C LEU A 24 5.38 -9.15 -26.20
N GLU A 25 4.23 -8.48 -26.18
CA GLU A 25 4.09 -7.12 -25.67
C GLU A 25 4.40 -7.04 -24.17
N GLN A 26 3.94 -8.01 -23.37
CA GLN A 26 4.28 -8.08 -21.93
C GLN A 26 5.79 -8.28 -21.74
N GLN A 27 6.39 -9.22 -22.47
CA GLN A 27 7.82 -9.51 -22.36
C GLN A 27 8.69 -8.33 -22.84
N GLN A 28 8.24 -7.57 -23.84
CA GLN A 28 8.92 -6.33 -24.28
C GLN A 28 8.75 -5.19 -23.27
N ARG A 29 7.57 -5.03 -22.65
CA ARG A 29 7.36 -4.10 -21.53
C ARG A 29 8.26 -4.44 -20.35
N GLU A 30 8.44 -5.72 -20.04
CA GLU A 30 9.35 -6.19 -19.00
C GLU A 30 10.82 -5.96 -19.38
N GLY A 31 11.20 -6.22 -20.63
CA GLY A 31 12.55 -6.01 -21.15
C GLY A 31 12.99 -4.54 -21.18
N MET A 32 12.09 -3.60 -21.53
CA MET A 32 12.36 -2.17 -21.51
C MET A 32 12.51 -1.58 -20.09
N LYS A 33 11.95 -2.22 -19.06
CA LYS A 33 12.14 -1.83 -17.65
C LYS A 33 13.57 -2.10 -17.15
N THR A 34 14.37 -2.88 -17.87
CA THR A 34 15.71 -3.35 -17.42
C THR A 34 16.87 -2.45 -17.88
N SER A 35 16.66 -1.50 -18.78
CA SER A 35 17.74 -0.73 -19.43
C SER A 35 17.87 0.74 -19.02
N GLN A 36 16.99 1.26 -18.17
CA GLN A 36 17.22 2.48 -17.40
C GLN A 36 17.39 2.08 -15.95
N GLY A 37 18.43 2.58 -15.27
CA GLY A 37 18.73 2.30 -13.85
C GLY A 37 17.64 2.77 -12.90
N PHE A 38 16.47 2.16 -12.98
CA PHE A 38 15.34 2.33 -12.09
C PHE A 38 15.62 1.52 -10.83
N ASN A 39 15.61 2.24 -9.70
CA ASN A 39 15.67 1.70 -8.35
C ASN A 39 14.91 0.36 -8.28
N GLN A 40 15.56 -0.65 -7.71
CA GLN A 40 15.06 -2.01 -7.45
C GLN A 40 13.79 -2.07 -6.55
N TYR A 41 13.12 -0.93 -6.33
CA TYR A 41 12.14 -0.67 -5.28
C TYR A 41 10.92 0.15 -5.74
N SER A 42 10.82 0.51 -7.03
CA SER A 42 9.69 1.29 -7.55
C SER A 42 8.41 0.44 -7.66
N ILE A 43 7.29 0.95 -7.15
CA ILE A 43 5.97 0.29 -7.11
C ILE A 43 5.33 0.07 -8.49
N GLY A 44 5.98 0.48 -9.57
CA GLY A 44 5.63 0.02 -10.92
C GLY A 44 5.86 -1.48 -11.15
N SER A 45 6.37 -2.19 -10.14
CA SER A 45 6.59 -3.65 -10.15
C SER A 45 5.58 -4.44 -9.32
N ILE A 46 4.88 -3.83 -8.35
CA ILE A 46 3.88 -4.52 -7.51
C ILE A 46 2.50 -3.91 -7.83
N GLU A 47 1.72 -4.64 -8.63
CA GLU A 47 0.38 -4.24 -9.04
C GLU A 47 -0.64 -4.41 -7.89
N GLU A 48 -1.71 -3.60 -7.94
CA GLU A 48 -2.84 -3.66 -7.01
C GLU A 48 -3.43 -5.08 -6.96
N ASP A 49 -3.58 -5.62 -5.76
CA ASP A 49 -4.37 -6.82 -5.53
C ASP A 49 -5.75 -6.46 -4.96
N TRP A 50 -6.76 -6.55 -5.83
CA TRP A 50 -8.15 -6.28 -5.49
C TRP A 50 -8.71 -7.24 -4.43
N GLN A 51 -8.18 -8.45 -4.31
CA GLN A 51 -8.60 -9.40 -3.27
C GLN A 51 -8.14 -8.95 -1.88
N LEU A 52 -7.02 -8.22 -1.83
CA LEU A 52 -6.47 -7.64 -0.61
C LEU A 52 -7.02 -6.23 -0.33
N SER A 53 -7.94 -5.74 -1.16
CA SER A 53 -8.49 -4.38 -1.06
C SER A 53 -7.40 -3.29 -1.16
N GLN A 54 -6.40 -3.53 -2.03
CA GLN A 54 -5.32 -2.58 -2.28
C GLN A 54 -5.74 -1.56 -3.33
N PHE A 55 -5.64 -0.28 -2.99
CA PHE A 55 -5.89 0.83 -3.90
C PHE A 55 -4.76 1.85 -3.75
N TRP A 56 -4.08 2.15 -4.85
CA TRP A 56 -2.97 3.11 -4.81
C TRP A 56 -3.48 4.55 -4.85
N TYR A 57 -2.76 5.42 -4.15
CA TYR A 57 -3.00 6.86 -4.25
C TYR A 57 -2.40 7.40 -5.54
N SER A 58 -2.98 8.50 -6.04
CA SER A 58 -2.33 9.27 -7.08
C SER A 58 -0.96 9.76 -6.57
N ASP A 59 -0.06 10.00 -7.51
CA ASP A 59 1.30 10.45 -7.22
C ASP A 59 1.31 11.70 -6.32
N GLU A 60 0.42 12.66 -6.62
CA GLU A 60 0.28 13.92 -5.90
C GLU A 60 -0.21 13.69 -4.48
N THR A 61 -1.20 12.81 -4.30
CA THR A 61 -1.76 12.48 -2.99
C THR A 61 -0.71 11.79 -2.14
N ALA A 62 -0.08 10.72 -2.66
CA ALA A 62 0.95 9.98 -1.93
C ALA A 62 2.12 10.90 -1.52
N SER A 63 2.54 11.80 -2.42
CA SER A 63 3.61 12.76 -2.15
C SER A 63 3.24 13.77 -1.07
N CYS A 64 1.99 14.27 -1.09
CA CYS A 64 1.48 15.15 -0.05
C CYS A 64 1.51 14.47 1.32
N LEU A 65 1.03 13.22 1.41
CA LEU A 65 1.01 12.47 2.66
C LEU A 65 2.41 12.16 3.17
N ALA A 66 3.32 11.76 2.28
CA ALA A 66 4.71 11.54 2.63
C ALA A 66 5.34 12.80 3.25
N ASN A 67 5.09 13.98 2.68
CA ASN A 67 5.59 15.23 3.22
C ASN A 67 5.00 15.56 4.60
N GLU A 68 3.68 15.40 4.77
CA GLU A 68 3.01 15.62 6.06
C GLU A 68 3.57 14.70 7.16
N VAL A 69 3.78 13.41 6.87
CA VAL A 69 4.34 12.48 7.87
C VAL A 69 5.80 12.79 8.18
N VAL A 70 6.61 13.23 7.22
CA VAL A 70 8.01 13.63 7.46
C VAL A 70 8.07 14.86 8.36
N VAL A 71 7.25 15.88 8.07
CA VAL A 71 7.15 17.08 8.92
C VAL A 71 6.70 16.70 10.33
N ALA A 72 5.72 15.81 10.45
CA ALA A 72 5.22 15.37 11.74
C ALA A 72 6.22 14.48 12.50
N ALA A 73 7.00 13.65 11.83
CA ALA A 73 8.05 12.83 12.44
C ALA A 73 9.17 13.70 13.00
N GLY A 74 9.54 14.76 12.28
CA GLY A 74 10.65 15.63 12.62
C GLY A 74 12.01 15.01 12.30
N LYS A 75 13.08 15.75 12.59
CA LYS A 75 14.46 15.36 12.30
C LYS A 75 14.86 14.11 13.09
N GLY A 76 15.38 13.10 12.42
CA GLY A 76 15.71 11.78 12.98
C GLY A 76 14.50 10.92 13.35
N GLY A 77 13.28 11.31 12.94
CA GLY A 77 12.04 10.66 13.38
C GLY A 77 11.85 9.24 12.84
N ARG A 78 11.03 8.46 13.53
CA ARG A 78 10.62 7.10 13.12
C ARG A 78 9.18 7.10 12.63
N ILE A 79 8.97 6.59 11.41
CA ILE A 79 7.66 6.52 10.73
C ILE A 79 7.26 5.04 10.57
N ALA A 80 6.05 4.70 10.98
CA ALA A 80 5.45 3.41 10.63
C ALA A 80 4.34 3.64 9.60
N CYS A 81 4.42 2.95 8.47
CA CYS A 81 3.33 2.85 7.49
C CYS A 81 2.59 1.53 7.73
N ILE A 82 1.30 1.58 8.02
CA ILE A 82 0.44 0.39 8.16
C ILE A 82 -0.51 0.35 6.98
N SER A 83 -0.42 -0.70 6.16
CA SER A 83 -1.27 -0.87 4.97
C SER A 83 -1.25 0.32 4.00
N ALA A 84 -0.15 1.11 3.99
CA ALA A 84 -0.05 2.36 3.24
C ALA A 84 1.18 2.38 2.30
N PRO A 85 1.23 1.49 1.29
CA PRO A 85 2.44 1.23 0.52
C PRO A 85 2.73 2.36 -0.49
N SER A 86 1.71 3.04 -1.01
CA SER A 86 1.86 4.20 -1.90
C SER A 86 2.58 5.36 -1.20
N VAL A 87 2.28 5.61 0.08
CA VAL A 87 2.98 6.62 0.89
C VAL A 87 4.40 6.16 1.24
N TYR A 88 4.56 4.89 1.61
CA TYR A 88 5.88 4.31 1.87
C TYR A 88 6.83 4.48 0.68
N GLN A 89 6.35 4.25 -0.54
CA GLN A 89 7.14 4.45 -1.75
C GLN A 89 7.65 5.88 -1.86
N LYS A 90 6.77 6.87 -1.67
CA LYS A 90 7.14 8.28 -1.73
C LYS A 90 8.14 8.66 -0.66
N LEU A 91 8.02 8.09 0.53
CA LEU A 91 9.07 8.21 1.56
C LEU A 91 10.39 7.57 1.12
N LYS A 92 10.35 6.46 0.37
CA LYS A 92 11.55 5.81 -0.13
C LYS A 92 12.25 6.58 -1.24
N GLU A 93 11.52 7.34 -2.05
CA GLU A 93 12.02 8.17 -3.15
C GLU A 93 12.69 9.47 -2.68
N GLN A 94 12.46 9.91 -1.43
CA GLN A 94 13.10 11.12 -0.90
C GLN A 94 14.62 10.93 -0.68
N ASP A 95 15.43 11.79 -1.29
CA ASP A 95 16.88 11.83 -1.08
C ASP A 95 17.27 12.42 0.28
N GLY A 96 18.39 11.97 0.86
CA GLY A 96 18.94 12.58 2.09
C GLY A 96 18.10 12.38 3.35
N LYS A 97 17.41 11.23 3.47
CA LYS A 97 16.48 10.91 4.56
C LYS A 97 17.12 11.14 5.92
N ASP A 98 16.51 12.04 6.67
CA ASP A 98 16.78 12.25 8.09
C ASP A 98 15.69 11.60 8.95
N PHE A 99 15.19 10.45 8.51
CA PHE A 99 14.16 9.68 9.20
C PHE A 99 14.33 8.19 8.89
N SER A 100 13.76 7.34 9.73
CA SER A 100 13.63 5.90 9.47
C SER A 100 12.17 5.55 9.23
N VAL A 101 11.93 4.58 8.34
CA VAL A 101 10.58 4.16 7.96
C VAL A 101 10.51 2.64 7.87
N CYS A 102 9.38 2.06 8.29
CA CYS A 102 9.04 0.67 8.00
C CYS A 102 7.61 0.56 7.46
N ILE A 103 7.34 -0.52 6.75
CA ILE A 103 6.03 -0.85 6.19
C ILE A 103 5.51 -2.15 6.83
N LEU A 104 4.34 -2.05 7.44
CA LEU A 104 3.56 -3.16 7.97
C LEU A 104 2.51 -3.53 6.92
N GLU A 105 2.70 -4.66 6.25
CA GLU A 105 1.88 -5.08 5.11
C GLU A 105 1.55 -6.56 5.14
N TYR A 106 0.34 -6.89 4.69
CA TYR A 106 -0.10 -8.28 4.57
C TYR A 106 0.49 -8.94 3.32
N ASP A 107 0.60 -8.17 2.24
CA ASP A 107 1.11 -8.66 0.97
C ASP A 107 2.62 -8.91 1.03
N ARG A 108 2.98 -10.20 0.94
CA ARG A 108 4.38 -10.65 1.01
C ARG A 108 5.21 -10.22 -0.18
N ARG A 109 4.62 -9.74 -1.28
CA ARG A 109 5.37 -9.17 -2.42
C ARG A 109 6.21 -7.97 -1.99
N PHE A 110 5.82 -7.26 -0.93
CA PHE A 110 6.60 -6.17 -0.36
C PHE A 110 7.83 -6.62 0.43
N SER A 111 8.10 -7.93 0.58
CA SER A 111 9.34 -8.44 1.19
C SER A 111 10.62 -8.01 0.47
N VAL A 112 10.49 -7.49 -0.75
CA VAL A 112 11.59 -6.86 -1.49
C VAL A 112 12.25 -5.74 -0.69
N TYR A 113 11.54 -5.09 0.24
CA TYR A 113 12.09 -4.04 1.11
C TYR A 113 12.93 -4.56 2.29
N GLY A 114 13.15 -5.87 2.40
CA GLY A 114 14.05 -6.46 3.39
C GLY A 114 13.62 -6.16 4.83
N GLU A 115 14.54 -5.64 5.65
CA GLU A 115 14.31 -5.37 7.07
C GLU A 115 13.27 -4.27 7.35
N GLU A 116 12.98 -3.41 6.37
CA GLU A 116 11.95 -2.38 6.50
C GLU A 116 10.54 -2.95 6.29
N PHE A 117 10.41 -4.14 5.68
CA PHE A 117 9.14 -4.84 5.53
C PHE A 117 8.83 -5.72 6.75
N ILE A 118 7.62 -5.57 7.27
CA ILE A 118 7.10 -6.34 8.37
C ILE A 118 5.79 -6.97 7.91
N PHE A 119 5.75 -8.29 7.88
CA PHE A 119 4.50 -8.99 7.63
C PHE A 119 3.50 -8.66 8.74
N TYR A 120 2.34 -8.16 8.38
CA TYR A 120 1.31 -7.70 9.30
C TYR A 120 -0.05 -8.21 8.85
N ASP A 121 -0.71 -8.94 9.76
CA ASP A 121 -2.11 -9.35 9.61
C ASP A 121 -2.93 -8.64 10.67
N TYR A 122 -3.83 -7.75 10.25
CA TYR A 122 -4.68 -6.99 11.17
C TYR A 122 -5.58 -7.91 12.01
N ASN A 123 -5.82 -9.18 11.61
CA ASN A 123 -6.56 -10.14 12.45
C ASN A 123 -5.80 -10.52 13.72
N HIS A 124 -4.48 -10.33 13.70
CA HIS A 124 -3.57 -10.57 14.82
C HIS A 124 -2.76 -9.29 15.09
N PRO A 125 -3.40 -8.20 15.54
CA PRO A 125 -2.83 -6.83 15.50
C PRO A 125 -1.54 -6.66 16.32
N LEU A 126 -1.36 -7.46 17.38
CA LEU A 126 -0.18 -7.42 18.25
C LEU A 126 0.81 -8.57 17.98
N ASN A 127 0.60 -9.37 16.93
CA ASN A 127 1.58 -10.36 16.47
C ASN A 127 2.68 -9.67 15.66
N LEU A 128 3.40 -8.77 16.32
CA LEU A 128 4.48 -7.97 15.75
C LEU A 128 5.83 -8.57 16.15
N PRO A 129 6.88 -8.42 15.33
CA PRO A 129 8.21 -8.86 15.69
C PRO A 129 8.72 -8.18 16.98
N GLU A 130 9.54 -8.88 17.77
CA GLU A 130 10.00 -8.39 19.09
C GLU A 130 10.82 -7.09 19.03
N ASN A 131 11.45 -6.80 17.88
CA ASN A 131 12.19 -5.55 17.67
C ASN A 131 11.27 -4.33 17.49
N LEU A 132 9.95 -4.52 17.30
CA LEU A 132 8.97 -3.44 17.31
C LEU A 132 8.55 -3.14 18.73
N LEU A 133 9.36 -2.32 19.40
CA LEU A 133 9.07 -1.86 20.75
C LEU A 133 7.81 -0.96 20.78
N PRO A 134 7.03 -1.03 21.88
CA PRO A 134 5.86 -0.17 22.05
C PRO A 134 6.26 1.31 22.11
N HIS A 135 5.40 2.19 21.61
CA HIS A 135 5.55 3.64 21.60
C HIS A 135 6.90 4.10 21.03
N SER A 136 7.36 3.43 19.97
CA SER A 136 8.69 3.66 19.42
C SER A 136 8.69 4.48 18.13
N PHE A 137 7.51 4.79 17.57
CA PHE A 137 7.33 5.59 16.36
C PHE A 137 6.81 7.00 16.65
N ASP A 138 7.46 8.00 16.06
CA ASP A 138 7.10 9.42 16.23
C ASP A 138 5.79 9.76 15.51
N ILE A 139 5.50 9.07 14.41
CA ILE A 139 4.20 9.08 13.74
C ILE A 139 3.88 7.69 13.14
N VAL A 140 2.60 7.33 13.20
CA VAL A 140 2.06 6.16 12.51
C VAL A 140 1.06 6.64 11.46
N ILE A 141 1.31 6.33 10.19
CA ILE A 141 0.32 6.47 9.13
C ILE A 141 -0.33 5.10 8.88
N ALA A 142 -1.65 5.06 8.79
CA ALA A 142 -2.40 3.84 8.55
C ALA A 142 -3.45 4.05 7.47
N ASP A 143 -3.58 3.09 6.56
CA ASP A 143 -4.66 3.03 5.55
C ASP A 143 -5.27 1.63 5.56
N PRO A 144 -6.16 1.31 6.53
CA PRO A 144 -6.67 -0.04 6.71
C PRO A 144 -7.43 -0.53 5.46
N PRO A 145 -7.30 -1.82 5.09
CA PRO A 145 -7.85 -2.35 3.84
C PRO A 145 -9.39 -2.31 3.79
N TYR A 146 -10.06 -2.26 4.95
CA TYR A 146 -11.52 -2.29 5.04
C TYR A 146 -12.05 -1.22 5.98
N LEU A 147 -13.23 -0.68 5.64
CA LEU A 147 -13.98 0.29 6.46
C LEU A 147 -14.84 -0.38 7.55
N SER A 148 -14.68 -1.69 7.79
CA SER A 148 -15.42 -2.40 8.82
C SER A 148 -14.95 -1.98 10.21
N GLU A 149 -15.88 -1.92 11.16
CA GLU A 149 -15.59 -1.57 12.55
C GLU A 149 -14.50 -2.49 13.14
N GLU A 150 -14.57 -3.79 12.84
CA GLU A 150 -13.56 -4.76 13.27
C GLU A 150 -12.16 -4.44 12.72
N CYS A 151 -12.03 -4.13 11.42
CA CYS A 151 -10.74 -3.81 10.81
C CYS A 151 -10.14 -2.52 11.42
N LEU A 152 -10.98 -1.49 11.58
CA LEU A 152 -10.57 -0.23 12.20
C LEU A 152 -10.19 -0.42 13.67
N GLN A 153 -10.96 -1.21 14.42
CA GLN A 153 -10.67 -1.50 15.82
C GLN A 153 -9.33 -2.22 15.97
N LYS A 154 -9.12 -3.33 15.25
CA LYS A 154 -7.86 -4.09 15.34
C LYS A 154 -6.67 -3.26 14.86
N THR A 155 -6.81 -2.51 13.77
CA THR A 155 -5.74 -1.61 13.32
C THR A 155 -5.45 -0.51 14.35
N SER A 156 -6.47 -0.02 15.07
CA SER A 156 -6.26 0.93 16.16
C SER A 156 -5.44 0.36 17.32
N GLU A 157 -5.51 -0.94 17.59
CA GLU A 157 -4.69 -1.60 18.61
C GLU A 157 -3.21 -1.56 18.22
N THR A 158 -2.90 -1.90 16.97
CA THR A 158 -1.55 -1.78 16.39
C THR A 158 -1.03 -0.35 16.45
N ILE A 159 -1.86 0.63 16.02
CA ILE A 159 -1.49 2.04 16.05
C ILE A 159 -1.16 2.49 17.47
N LYS A 160 -2.03 2.18 18.45
CA LYS A 160 -1.83 2.53 19.87
C LYS A 160 -0.57 1.91 20.43
N TYR A 161 -0.26 0.67 20.06
CA TYR A 161 0.95 0.00 20.47
C TYR A 161 2.20 0.69 19.92
N LEU A 162 2.20 1.13 18.66
CA LEU A 162 3.39 1.69 18.00
C LEU A 162 3.63 3.18 18.25
N THR A 163 2.58 4.00 18.31
CA THR A 163 2.70 5.46 18.30
C THR A 163 3.16 6.05 19.63
N LYS A 164 4.03 7.06 19.58
CA LYS A 164 4.30 7.99 20.71
C LYS A 164 3.19 9.02 20.92
N GLY A 165 2.32 9.22 19.93
CA GLY A 165 1.16 10.09 20.05
C GLY A 165 0.63 10.69 18.75
N LYS A 166 1.45 10.80 17.69
CA LYS A 166 1.00 11.30 16.38
C LYS A 166 0.54 10.15 15.51
N ILE A 167 -0.61 10.33 14.89
CA ILE A 167 -1.25 9.36 14.01
C ILE A 167 -1.65 10.11 12.75
N LEU A 168 -1.70 9.42 11.62
CA LEU A 168 -2.34 9.86 10.38
C LEU A 168 -3.16 8.68 9.85
N LEU A 169 -4.46 8.66 10.12
CA LEU A 169 -5.34 7.57 9.68
C LEU A 169 -6.06 7.98 8.40
N CYS A 170 -5.76 7.31 7.30
CA CYS A 170 -6.48 7.36 6.03
C CYS A 170 -7.67 6.39 6.07
N THR A 171 -8.89 6.88 5.86
CA THR A 171 -10.08 6.02 5.77
C THR A 171 -11.18 6.67 4.95
N GLY A 172 -11.95 5.86 4.22
CA GLY A 172 -13.12 6.26 3.46
C GLY A 172 -14.33 6.66 4.33
N ILE A 173 -15.26 7.44 3.77
CA ILE A 173 -16.62 7.66 4.32
C ILE A 173 -17.63 6.83 3.54
N ILE A 174 -18.53 6.16 4.26
CA ILE A 174 -19.74 5.58 3.68
C ILE A 174 -20.88 6.56 3.95
N ASP A 175 -21.12 7.50 3.03
CA ASP A 175 -22.33 8.33 3.08
C ASP A 175 -23.47 7.59 2.37
N LYS A 176 -24.58 7.36 3.08
CA LYS A 176 -25.75 6.64 2.56
C LYS A 176 -26.53 7.43 1.50
N ASN A 177 -26.25 8.73 1.34
CA ASN A 177 -26.99 9.63 0.45
C ASN A 177 -26.18 10.19 -0.74
N THR A 178 -24.91 9.80 -0.92
CA THR A 178 -24.11 10.20 -2.09
C THR A 178 -23.60 8.99 -2.85
N ARG A 179 -23.66 9.03 -4.19
CA ARG A 179 -22.93 8.08 -5.05
C ARG A 179 -21.44 8.19 -4.71
N PRO A 180 -20.67 7.09 -4.67
CA PRO A 180 -19.34 7.12 -4.08
C PRO A 180 -18.44 8.08 -4.85
N PRO A 181 -17.77 8.99 -4.14
CA PRO A 181 -16.33 8.89 -4.12
C PRO A 181 -15.85 8.67 -2.68
N LEU A 182 -14.95 7.70 -2.53
CA LEU A 182 -14.25 7.37 -1.29
C LEU A 182 -13.51 8.61 -0.79
N SER A 183 -14.06 9.26 0.23
CA SER A 183 -13.46 10.44 0.86
C SER A 183 -12.50 9.98 1.95
N ILE A 184 -11.20 10.28 1.79
CA ILE A 184 -10.14 9.91 2.75
C ILE A 184 -10.11 10.94 3.89
N PHE A 185 -10.26 10.48 5.13
CA PHE A 185 -10.04 11.28 6.33
C PHE A 185 -8.55 11.32 6.71
N PHE A 186 -8.16 12.40 7.40
CA PHE A 186 -6.86 12.53 8.08
C PHE A 186 -7.13 12.98 9.52
N SER A 187 -6.45 12.40 10.49
CA SER A 187 -6.46 12.87 11.88
C SER A 187 -5.03 13.09 12.31
N LEU A 188 -4.71 14.26 12.87
CA LEU A 188 -3.41 14.61 13.43
C LEU A 188 -3.60 15.07 14.89
N SER A 189 -3.31 14.14 15.81
CA SER A 189 -3.23 14.31 17.26
C SER A 189 -4.54 14.32 18.07
N LYS A 190 -4.40 13.94 19.35
CA LYS A 190 -5.44 13.54 20.32
C LYS A 190 -6.62 14.53 20.51
N ASP A 191 -6.49 15.79 20.09
CA ASP A 191 -7.44 16.86 20.44
C ASP A 191 -8.01 17.66 19.25
N LYS A 192 -7.63 17.40 17.99
CA LYS A 192 -8.19 18.11 16.83
C LYS A 192 -8.38 17.22 15.60
N LEU A 193 -9.64 17.07 15.20
CA LEU A 193 -10.04 16.58 13.89
C LEU A 193 -9.95 17.74 12.88
N THR A 194 -9.00 17.67 11.94
CA THR A 194 -8.92 18.61 10.82
C THR A 194 -9.45 17.91 9.57
N GLN A 195 -10.51 18.44 8.95
CA GLN A 195 -11.13 17.88 7.75
C GLN A 195 -10.46 18.42 6.48
N VAL A 196 -10.05 17.55 5.56
CA VAL A 196 -9.64 17.92 4.20
C VAL A 196 -10.24 16.89 3.22
N ARG A 197 -10.77 17.35 2.08
CA ARG A 197 -11.48 16.52 1.08
C ARG A 197 -10.53 16.03 0.00
N LYS A 198 -10.68 14.76 -0.43
CA LYS A 198 -10.07 14.22 -1.65
C LYS A 198 -10.91 14.60 -2.88
N ILE A 199 -10.26 15.06 -3.93
CA ILE A 199 -10.83 15.11 -5.28
C ILE A 199 -10.22 13.93 -6.02
N GLN A 200 -11.03 12.93 -6.39
CA GLN A 200 -10.63 11.95 -7.40
C GLN A 200 -10.84 12.60 -8.76
N THR A 201 -9.77 12.82 -9.51
CA THR A 201 -9.87 13.12 -10.93
C THR A 201 -10.16 11.79 -11.63
N GLN A 202 -11.26 11.74 -12.37
CA GLN A 202 -11.63 10.63 -13.25
C GLN A 202 -10.64 10.51 -14.41
#